data_AF-A0A9D4P5Y6-F1
#
_entry.id   AF-A0A9D4P5Y6-F1
#
_cell.length_a   1.000
_cell.length_b   1.000
_cell.length_c   1.000
_cell.angle_alpha   90.00
_cell.angle_beta   90.00
_cell.angle_gamma   90.00
#
_symmetry.space_group_name_H-M   'P 1'
#
loop_
_entity.id
_entity.type
_entity.pdbx_description
1 polymer ?
#
loop_
_entity_poly.entity_id
_entity_poly.type
_entity_poly.pdbx_seq_one_letter_code
_entity_poly.pdbx_strand_id
1 'polypeptide(L)'
;MLFYFRHFIYNAMKHIVDEYGTIEYRRLHYADLILYLYWLIRALFVLLMFLNPETFPLYRYDYVSLYFWDHRRILNKFFVIIVLLLIMIGLLCIKTFYFPKQQNEFRFQVIYDCIVHNTDQYYKSLDSDDNVAIKISRRLNNYQQQFARDHRLLSQITPIAKRMVSFKVWRDSWLEMDRVDRILFKKSIK
;
A
#
# COMPACT_ATOMS: atom_id res chain seq x y z
N MET A 1 2.47 8.94 3.53
CA MET A 1 1.41 8.78 2.51
C MET A 1 1.66 7.53 1.64
N LEU A 2 2.84 7.38 1.03
CA LEU A 2 3.22 6.24 0.18
C LEU A 2 3.14 4.85 0.88
N PHE A 3 3.56 4.76 2.15
CA PHE A 3 3.44 3.51 2.93
C PHE A 3 1.99 3.10 3.20
N TYR A 4 1.11 4.07 3.49
CA TYR A 4 -0.32 3.81 3.69
C TYR A 4 -1.00 3.38 2.40
N PHE A 5 -0.64 4.00 1.27
CA PHE A 5 -1.13 3.61 -0.04
C PHE A 5 -0.69 2.19 -0.42
N ARG A 6 0.59 1.84 -0.17
CA ARG A 6 1.10 0.48 -0.39
C ARG A 6 0.36 -0.55 0.47
N HIS A 7 0.12 -0.23 1.74
CA HIS A 7 -0.61 -1.11 2.66
C HIS A 7 -2.08 -1.27 2.25
N PHE A 8 -2.71 -0.19 1.79
CA PHE A 8 -4.07 -0.22 1.28
C PHE A 8 -4.18 -1.14 0.05
N ILE A 9 -3.29 -0.98 -0.94
CA ILE A 9 -3.30 -1.84 -2.14
C ILE A 9 -3.01 -3.30 -1.78
N TYR A 10 -2.04 -3.56 -0.91
CA TYR A 10 -1.73 -4.91 -0.45
C TYR A 10 -2.96 -5.58 0.18
N ASN A 11 -3.63 -4.90 1.12
CA ASN A 11 -4.82 -5.43 1.78
C ASN A 11 -5.97 -5.65 0.79
N ALA A 12 -6.22 -4.68 -0.10
CA ALA A 12 -7.30 -4.78 -1.09
C ALA A 12 -7.06 -5.97 -2.04
N MET A 13 -5.84 -6.12 -2.56
CA MET A 13 -5.47 -7.21 -3.47
C MET A 13 -5.54 -8.59 -2.79
N LYS A 14 -5.07 -8.67 -1.54
CA LYS A 14 -5.12 -9.91 -0.75
C LYS A 14 -6.56 -10.32 -0.43
N HIS A 15 -7.39 -9.37 -0.02
CA HIS A 15 -8.81 -9.59 0.25
C HIS A 15 -9.58 -10.06 -1.00
N ILE A 16 -9.30 -9.48 -2.17
CA ILE A 16 -9.87 -9.93 -3.45
C ILE A 16 -9.53 -11.39 -3.73
N VAL A 17 -8.32 -11.84 -3.36
CA VAL A 17 -7.91 -13.23 -3.57
C VAL A 17 -8.49 -14.18 -2.54
N ASP A 18 -8.46 -13.81 -1.26
CA ASP A 18 -8.89 -14.65 -0.14
C ASP A 18 -10.41 -14.89 -0.14
N GLU A 19 -11.21 -13.89 -0.52
CA GLU A 19 -12.68 -13.99 -0.51
C GLU A 19 -13.28 -14.43 -1.85
N TYR A 20 -12.44 -14.66 -2.85
CA TYR A 20 -12.91 -14.99 -4.19
C TYR A 20 -13.71 -16.29 -4.20
N GLY A 21 -14.91 -16.22 -4.79
CA GLY A 21 -15.82 -17.36 -4.90
C GLY A 21 -16.86 -17.45 -3.78
N THR A 22 -16.70 -16.71 -2.68
CA THR A 22 -17.71 -16.59 -1.62
C THR A 22 -18.99 -15.89 -2.12
N ILE A 23 -20.13 -16.17 -1.49
CA ILE A 23 -21.42 -15.56 -1.84
C ILE A 23 -21.40 -14.06 -1.52
N GLU A 24 -20.74 -13.66 -0.43
CA GLU A 24 -20.61 -12.27 0.01
C GLU A 24 -19.82 -11.45 -1.01
N TYR A 25 -18.68 -11.95 -1.47
CA TYR A 25 -17.89 -11.32 -2.52
C TYR A 25 -18.69 -11.13 -3.81
N ARG A 26 -19.50 -12.13 -4.22
CA ARG A 26 -20.37 -12.01 -5.40
C ARG A 26 -21.43 -10.91 -5.22
N ARG A 27 -22.04 -10.81 -4.05
CA ARG A 27 -23.05 -9.76 -3.76
C ARG A 27 -22.43 -8.37 -3.76
N LEU A 28 -21.25 -8.21 -3.15
CA LEU A 28 -20.49 -6.98 -3.17
C LEU A 28 -20.18 -6.57 -4.62
N HIS A 29 -19.72 -7.53 -5.43
CA HIS A 29 -19.41 -7.29 -6.83
C HIS A 29 -20.64 -6.87 -7.67
N TYR A 30 -21.81 -7.45 -7.42
CA TYR A 30 -23.05 -7.00 -8.05
C TYR A 30 -23.47 -5.60 -7.59
N ALA A 31 -23.33 -5.30 -6.30
CA ALA A 31 -23.63 -3.96 -5.77
C ALA A 31 -22.71 -2.91 -6.40
N ASP A 32 -21.42 -3.20 -6.51
CA ASP A 32 -20.43 -2.33 -7.17
C ASP A 32 -20.74 -2.14 -8.65
N LEU A 33 -21.19 -3.19 -9.35
CA LEU A 33 -21.61 -3.09 -10.76
C LEU A 33 -22.85 -2.21 -10.93
N ILE A 34 -23.83 -2.33 -10.02
CA ILE A 34 -25.02 -1.47 -10.02
C ILE A 34 -24.63 -0.01 -9.73
N LEU A 35 -23.77 0.21 -8.74
CA LEU A 35 -23.26 1.53 -8.38
C LEU A 35 -22.48 2.16 -9.55
N TYR A 36 -21.65 1.37 -10.23
CA TYR A 36 -20.93 1.78 -11.43
C TYR A 36 -21.89 2.23 -12.53
N LEU A 37 -22.91 1.40 -12.82
CA LEU A 37 -23.89 1.68 -13.87
C LEU A 37 -24.71 2.94 -13.54
N TYR A 38 -25.05 3.14 -12.26
CA TYR A 38 -25.68 4.36 -11.77
C TYR A 38 -24.81 5.60 -12.00
N TRP A 39 -23.52 5.58 -11.63
CA TRP A 39 -22.62 6.71 -11.82
C TRP A 39 -22.36 7.01 -13.31
N LEU A 40 -22.26 5.96 -14.14
CA LEU A 40 -22.10 6.11 -15.57
C LEU A 40 -23.32 6.79 -16.21
N ILE A 41 -24.52 6.34 -15.87
CA ILE A 41 -25.77 6.97 -16.35
C ILE A 41 -25.84 8.43 -15.88
N ARG A 42 -25.48 8.70 -14.62
CA ARG A 42 -25.46 10.06 -14.07
C ARG A 42 -24.46 10.96 -14.81
N ALA A 43 -23.26 10.48 -15.08
CA ALA A 43 -22.24 11.19 -15.85
C ALA A 43 -22.72 11.52 -17.27
N LEU A 44 -23.38 10.57 -17.95
CA LEU A 44 -23.98 10.79 -19.27
C LEU A 44 -25.08 11.85 -19.25
N PHE A 45 -25.93 11.87 -18.22
CA PHE A 45 -26.96 12.91 -18.11
C PHE A 45 -26.39 14.31 -17.84
N VAL A 46 -25.35 14.42 -17.01
CA VAL A 46 -24.64 15.69 -16.80
C VAL A 46 -24.01 16.17 -18.10
N LEU A 47 -23.42 15.27 -18.89
CA LEU A 47 -22.89 15.59 -20.21
C LEU A 47 -23.99 16.08 -21.17
N LEU A 48 -25.12 15.38 -21.24
CA LEU A 48 -26.26 15.77 -22.10
C LEU A 48 -26.83 17.13 -21.70
N MET A 49 -27.00 17.38 -20.40
CA MET A 49 -27.42 18.68 -19.86
C MET A 49 -26.43 19.78 -20.26
N PHE A 50 -25.14 19.52 -20.18
CA PHE A 50 -24.11 20.50 -20.52
C PHE A 50 -24.03 20.80 -22.02
N LEU A 51 -24.24 19.79 -22.89
CA LEU A 51 -24.23 19.95 -24.34
C LEU A 51 -25.48 20.68 -24.85
N ASN A 52 -26.67 20.28 -24.38
CA ASN A 52 -27.98 20.79 -24.80
C ASN A 52 -28.85 21.18 -23.59
N PRO A 53 -28.55 22.33 -22.95
CA PRO A 53 -29.22 22.76 -21.72
C PRO A 53 -30.69 23.16 -21.89
N GLU A 54 -31.09 23.54 -23.11
CA GLU A 54 -32.47 23.91 -23.46
C GLU A 54 -33.40 22.69 -23.46
N THR A 55 -32.91 21.56 -23.99
CA THR A 55 -33.70 20.33 -24.18
C THR A 55 -33.70 19.44 -22.94
N PHE A 56 -32.60 19.45 -22.17
CA PHE A 56 -32.42 18.55 -21.03
C PHE A 56 -31.97 19.30 -19.76
N PRO A 57 -32.87 20.03 -19.06
CA PRO A 57 -32.58 20.66 -17.78
C PRO A 57 -32.59 19.65 -16.61
N LEU A 58 -32.01 18.47 -16.83
CA LEU A 58 -31.92 17.39 -15.84
C LEU A 58 -31.00 17.81 -14.69
N TYR A 59 -31.28 17.38 -13.46
CA TYR A 59 -30.39 17.60 -12.30
C TYR A 59 -30.06 19.06 -11.92
N ARG A 60 -30.83 20.07 -12.34
CA ARG A 60 -30.62 21.47 -11.92
C ARG A 60 -30.59 21.71 -10.40
N TYR A 61 -31.23 20.83 -9.62
CA TYR A 61 -31.33 20.95 -8.15
C TYR A 61 -30.26 20.16 -7.39
N ASP A 62 -29.35 19.49 -8.09
CA ASP A 62 -28.27 18.71 -7.51
C ASP A 62 -26.98 19.55 -7.44
N TYR A 63 -26.29 19.56 -6.29
CA TYR A 63 -25.17 20.47 -6.01
C TYR A 63 -24.06 20.42 -7.06
N VAL A 64 -23.66 19.22 -7.48
CA VAL A 64 -22.59 19.03 -8.47
C VAL A 64 -23.06 19.51 -9.85
N SER A 65 -24.29 19.17 -10.22
CA SER A 65 -24.87 19.48 -11.53
C SER A 65 -25.18 20.99 -11.67
N LEU A 66 -25.58 21.66 -10.59
CA LEU A 66 -25.81 23.10 -10.52
C LEU A 66 -24.50 23.88 -10.77
N TYR A 67 -23.37 23.42 -10.23
CA TYR A 67 -22.08 24.04 -10.48
C TYR A 67 -21.75 24.08 -11.99
N PHE A 68 -21.95 22.97 -12.69
CA PHE A 68 -21.78 22.90 -14.16
C PHE A 68 -22.80 23.75 -14.90
N TRP A 69 -24.03 23.85 -14.39
CA TRP A 69 -25.10 24.66 -14.98
C TRP A 69 -24.79 26.16 -14.95
N ASP A 70 -24.35 26.67 -13.80
CA ASP A 70 -24.07 28.10 -13.59
C ASP A 70 -22.82 28.53 -14.36
N HIS A 71 -21.79 27.67 -14.40
CA HIS A 71 -20.52 27.97 -15.07
C HIS A 71 -20.48 27.55 -16.54
N ARG A 72 -21.59 27.11 -17.14
CA ARG A 72 -21.65 26.60 -18.53
C ARG A 72 -21.19 27.59 -19.60
N ARG A 73 -21.30 28.90 -19.32
CA ARG A 73 -20.88 29.97 -20.25
C ARG A 73 -19.36 30.21 -20.22
N ILE A 74 -18.71 29.85 -19.12
CA ILE A 74 -17.28 30.08 -18.87
C ILE A 74 -16.48 28.80 -19.15
N LEU A 75 -17.05 27.63 -18.81
CA LEU A 75 -16.41 26.34 -19.02
C LEU A 75 -16.35 25.98 -20.51
N ASN A 76 -15.14 25.78 -21.03
CA ASN A 76 -14.94 25.30 -22.38
C ASN A 76 -15.56 23.90 -22.53
N LYS A 77 -16.44 23.72 -23.51
CA LYS A 77 -17.13 22.44 -23.73
C LYS A 77 -16.17 21.27 -23.93
N PHE A 78 -15.04 21.52 -24.60
CA PHE A 78 -14.01 20.50 -24.81
C PHE A 78 -13.31 20.09 -23.52
N PHE A 79 -13.07 21.03 -22.60
CA PHE A 79 -12.44 20.73 -21.32
C PHE A 79 -13.33 19.84 -20.44
N VAL A 80 -14.64 20.13 -20.38
CA VAL A 80 -15.61 19.33 -19.61
C VAL A 80 -15.72 17.91 -20.18
N ILE A 81 -15.74 17.77 -21.51
CA ILE A 81 -15.73 16.46 -22.18
C ILE A 81 -14.46 15.68 -21.84
N ILE A 82 -13.29 16.31 -21.90
CA ILE A 82 -12.01 15.66 -21.58
C ILE A 82 -11.96 15.21 -20.12
N VAL A 83 -12.42 16.03 -19.17
CA VAL A 83 -12.46 15.67 -17.75
C VAL A 83 -13.41 14.50 -17.51
N LEU A 84 -14.59 14.50 -18.13
CA LEU A 84 -15.53 13.37 -18.07
C LEU A 84 -14.92 12.09 -18.66
N LEU A 85 -14.20 12.20 -19.77
CA LEU A 85 -13.47 11.09 -20.38
C LEU A 85 -12.40 10.54 -19.43
N LEU A 86 -11.61 11.39 -18.78
CA LEU A 86 -10.61 10.98 -17.80
C LEU A 86 -11.25 10.26 -16.60
N ILE A 87 -12.40 10.76 -16.11
CA ILE A 87 -13.16 10.10 -15.03
C ILE A 87 -13.64 8.72 -15.49
N MET A 88 -14.20 8.62 -16.69
CA MET A 88 -14.68 7.36 -17.27
C MET A 88 -13.55 6.36 -17.48
N ILE A 89 -12.39 6.80 -17.98
CA ILE A 89 -11.19 5.98 -18.13
C ILE A 89 -10.70 5.52 -16.75
N GLY A 90 -10.63 6.42 -15.76
CA GLY A 90 -10.24 6.08 -14.39
C GLY A 90 -11.15 5.00 -13.78
N LEU A 91 -12.47 5.15 -13.94
CA LEU A 91 -13.46 4.17 -13.49
C LEU A 91 -13.34 2.83 -14.23
N LEU A 92 -13.08 2.84 -15.54
CA LEU A 92 -12.82 1.63 -16.33
C LEU A 92 -11.53 0.94 -15.91
N CYS A 93 -10.45 1.69 -15.64
CA CYS A 93 -9.20 1.16 -15.12
C CYS A 93 -9.43 0.50 -13.76
N ILE A 94 -10.15 1.16 -12.83
CA ILE A 94 -10.47 0.58 -11.52
C ILE A 94 -11.22 -0.75 -11.71
N LYS A 95 -12.25 -0.78 -12.56
CA LYS A 95 -12.97 -2.02 -12.89
C LYS A 95 -12.04 -3.10 -13.44
N THR A 96 -11.21 -2.75 -14.41
CA THR A 96 -10.37 -3.72 -15.13
C THR A 96 -9.24 -4.28 -14.26
N PHE A 97 -8.68 -3.47 -13.36
CA PHE A 97 -7.53 -3.86 -12.53
C PHE A 97 -7.93 -4.43 -11.18
N TYR A 98 -8.97 -3.90 -10.52
CA TYR A 98 -9.38 -4.33 -9.18
C TYR A 98 -10.52 -5.34 -9.19
N PHE A 99 -11.21 -5.54 -10.33
CA PHE A 99 -12.30 -6.49 -10.43
C PHE A 99 -12.16 -7.42 -11.65
N PRO A 100 -11.15 -8.30 -11.67
CA PRO A 100 -11.02 -9.29 -12.72
C PRO A 100 -12.20 -10.27 -12.67
N LYS A 101 -12.73 -10.63 -13.85
CA LYS A 101 -13.78 -11.64 -13.97
C LYS A 101 -13.25 -13.03 -13.56
N GLN A 102 -11.96 -13.27 -13.77
CA GLN A 102 -11.22 -14.48 -13.36
C GLN A 102 -9.90 -14.14 -12.68
N GLN A 103 -9.62 -14.74 -11.52
CA GLN A 103 -8.33 -14.65 -10.82
C GLN A 103 -7.14 -15.11 -11.68
N ASN A 104 -7.38 -16.02 -12.63
CA ASN A 104 -6.34 -16.59 -13.49
C ASN A 104 -6.07 -15.77 -14.76
N GLU A 105 -6.65 -14.57 -14.88
CA GLU A 105 -6.22 -13.67 -15.94
C GLU A 105 -4.78 -13.21 -15.66
N PHE A 106 -3.89 -13.51 -16.61
CA PHE A 106 -2.45 -13.20 -16.53
C PHE A 106 -2.15 -11.78 -16.04
N ARG A 107 -2.98 -10.80 -16.43
CA ARG A 107 -2.83 -9.39 -16.02
C ARG A 107 -3.01 -9.18 -14.52
N PHE A 108 -3.97 -9.87 -13.91
CA PHE A 108 -4.19 -9.80 -12.47
C PHE A 108 -3.12 -10.56 -11.71
N GLN A 109 -2.74 -11.75 -12.20
CA GLN A 109 -1.66 -12.55 -11.61
C GLN A 109 -0.33 -11.80 -11.56
N VAL A 110 0.07 -11.11 -12.64
CA VAL A 110 1.31 -10.31 -12.65
C VAL A 110 1.30 -9.22 -11.57
N ILE A 111 0.18 -8.49 -11.42
CA ILE A 111 0.08 -7.44 -10.42
C ILE A 111 0.03 -8.04 -9.01
N TYR A 112 -0.67 -9.16 -8.82
CA TYR A 112 -0.72 -9.89 -7.56
C TYR A 112 0.66 -10.41 -7.15
N ASP A 113 1.41 -10.97 -8.08
CA ASP A 113 2.75 -11.49 -7.83
C ASP A 113 3.71 -10.35 -7.46
N CYS A 114 3.65 -9.23 -8.18
CA CYS A 114 4.47 -8.06 -7.89
C CYS A 114 4.17 -7.44 -6.52
N ILE A 115 2.90 -7.37 -6.11
CA ILE A 115 2.47 -6.63 -4.92
C ILE A 115 2.35 -7.53 -3.69
N VAL A 116 1.62 -8.64 -3.80
CA VAL A 116 1.31 -9.51 -2.66
C VAL A 116 2.34 -10.62 -2.54
N HIS A 117 2.61 -11.38 -3.61
CA HIS A 117 3.52 -12.53 -3.53
C HIS A 117 4.95 -12.12 -3.14
N ASN A 118 5.51 -11.11 -3.80
CA ASN A 118 6.84 -10.59 -3.46
C ASN A 118 6.90 -10.02 -2.04
N THR A 119 5.84 -9.36 -1.58
CA THR A 119 5.78 -8.82 -0.22
C THR A 119 5.68 -9.94 0.80
N ASP A 120 4.86 -10.97 0.56
CA ASP A 120 4.73 -12.14 1.44
C ASP A 120 6.01 -12.98 1.44
N GLN A 121 6.67 -13.15 0.29
CA GLN A 121 7.99 -13.79 0.22
C GLN A 121 9.05 -12.99 0.97
N TYR A 122 9.07 -11.68 0.82
CA TYR A 122 9.95 -10.80 1.58
C TYR A 122 9.71 -11.02 3.08
N TYR A 123 8.46 -11.00 3.54
CA TYR A 123 8.12 -11.24 4.96
C TYR A 123 8.47 -12.66 5.44
N LYS A 124 8.38 -13.68 4.56
CA LYS A 124 8.78 -15.07 4.87
C LYS A 124 10.30 -15.28 4.86
N SER A 125 11.04 -14.48 4.09
CA SER A 125 12.52 -14.48 4.08
C SER A 125 13.13 -13.68 5.23
N LEU A 126 12.32 -12.91 5.96
CA LEU A 126 12.76 -12.27 7.19
C LEU A 126 13.01 -13.36 8.23
N ASP A 127 14.20 -13.32 8.84
CA ASP A 127 14.51 -14.16 10.00
C ASP A 127 13.49 -13.89 11.11
N SER A 128 13.13 -14.95 11.85
CA SER A 128 12.30 -14.81 13.04
C SER A 128 12.97 -13.89 14.07
N ASP A 129 12.18 -13.19 14.86
CA ASP A 129 12.69 -12.31 15.92
C ASP A 129 13.64 -13.06 16.88
N ASP A 130 13.38 -14.36 17.09
CA ASP A 130 14.24 -15.27 17.86
C ASP A 130 15.60 -15.52 17.19
N ASN A 131 15.61 -15.78 15.88
CA ASN A 131 16.86 -15.93 15.12
C ASN A 131 17.67 -14.63 15.12
N VAL A 132 17.02 -13.48 14.96
CA VAL A 132 17.66 -12.17 15.04
C VAL A 132 18.26 -11.93 16.43
N ALA A 133 17.52 -12.26 17.50
CA ALA A 133 18.03 -12.16 18.87
C ALA A 133 19.25 -13.07 19.11
N ILE A 134 19.22 -14.30 18.60
CA ILE A 134 20.35 -15.24 18.67
C ILE A 134 21.56 -14.67 17.92
N LYS A 135 21.40 -14.14 16.70
CA LYS A 135 22.49 -13.51 15.94
C LYS A 135 23.11 -12.33 16.69
N ILE A 136 22.28 -11.43 17.23
CA ILE A 136 22.73 -10.27 18.01
C ILE A 136 23.53 -10.72 19.24
N SER A 137 23.01 -11.71 20.00
CA SER A 137 23.69 -12.23 21.19
C SER A 137 25.04 -12.87 20.85
N ARG A 138 25.11 -13.62 19.75
CA ARG A 138 26.35 -14.25 19.25
C ARG A 138 27.37 -13.18 18.84
N ARG A 139 26.96 -12.15 18.08
CA ARG A 139 27.85 -11.03 17.71
C ARG A 139 28.35 -10.27 18.93
N LEU A 140 27.47 -10.04 19.92
CA LEU A 140 27.83 -9.35 21.16
C LEU A 140 28.88 -10.12 21.96
N ASN A 141 28.69 -11.43 22.14
CA ASN A 141 29.66 -12.28 22.83
C ASN A 141 31.01 -12.33 22.09
N ASN A 142 30.98 -12.47 20.76
CA ASN A 142 32.20 -12.51 19.95
C ASN A 142 32.98 -11.20 20.04
N TYR A 143 32.32 -10.05 19.93
CA TYR A 143 32.99 -8.75 20.06
C TYR A 143 33.45 -8.45 21.49
N GLN A 144 32.74 -8.92 22.52
CA GLN A 144 33.23 -8.83 23.89
C GLN A 144 34.52 -9.64 24.09
N GLN A 145 34.56 -10.87 23.58
CA GLN A 145 35.76 -11.71 23.65
C GLN A 145 36.92 -11.11 22.85
N GLN A 146 36.65 -10.59 21.65
CA GLN A 146 37.66 -9.94 20.82
C GLN A 146 38.19 -8.66 21.47
N PHE A 147 37.30 -7.80 21.99
CA PHE A 147 37.70 -6.57 22.69
C PHE A 147 38.50 -6.87 23.97
N ALA A 148 38.15 -7.92 24.71
CA ALA A 148 38.90 -8.35 25.89
C ALA A 148 40.31 -8.86 25.56
N ARG A 149 40.48 -9.51 24.40
CA ARG A 149 41.79 -9.96 23.90
C ARG A 149 42.65 -8.79 23.42
N ASP A 150 42.08 -7.90 22.61
CA ASP A 150 42.82 -6.83 21.94
C ASP A 150 43.09 -5.63 22.87
N HIS A 151 42.20 -5.39 23.84
CA HIS A 151 42.24 -4.20 24.71
C HIS A 151 42.04 -4.55 26.19
N ARG A 152 43.00 -5.29 26.74
CA ARG A 152 43.00 -5.80 28.12
C ARG A 152 42.83 -4.73 29.22
N LEU A 153 43.35 -3.52 29.01
CA LEU A 153 43.23 -2.40 29.95
C LEU A 153 41.87 -1.69 29.85
N LEU A 154 41.33 -1.54 28.64
CA LEU A 154 40.02 -0.91 28.41
C LEU A 154 38.86 -1.84 28.76
N SER A 155 39.05 -3.16 28.68
CA SER A 155 38.03 -4.14 29.08
C SER A 155 37.75 -4.15 30.58
N GLN A 156 38.70 -3.68 31.41
CA GLN A 156 38.50 -3.47 32.85
C GLN A 156 37.54 -2.29 33.14
N ILE A 157 37.39 -1.35 32.20
CA ILE A 157 36.44 -0.22 32.29
C ILE A 157 35.08 -0.68 31.74
N THR A 158 34.41 -1.49 32.55
CA THR A 158 33.17 -2.24 32.23
C THR A 158 32.05 -1.44 31.53
N PRO A 159 31.66 -0.21 31.95
CA PRO A 159 30.51 0.46 31.35
C PRO A 159 30.81 1.07 29.97
N ILE A 160 32.03 1.55 29.73
CA ILE A 160 32.43 2.19 28.47
C ILE A 160 32.70 1.14 27.40
N ALA A 161 33.41 0.06 27.76
CA ALA A 161 33.66 -1.07 26.88
C ALA A 161 32.34 -1.73 26.41
N LYS A 162 31.38 -1.95 27.33
CA LYS A 162 30.07 -2.51 27.00
C LYS A 162 29.28 -1.61 26.04
N ARG A 163 29.35 -0.28 26.22
CA ARG A 163 28.72 0.68 25.28
C ARG A 163 29.34 0.64 23.89
N MET A 164 30.67 0.65 23.78
CA MET A 164 31.36 0.60 22.48
C MET A 164 31.06 -0.69 21.72
N VAL A 165 31.12 -1.84 22.41
CA VAL A 165 30.77 -3.14 21.81
C VAL A 165 29.31 -3.15 21.37
N SER A 166 28.38 -2.67 22.20
CA SER A 166 26.97 -2.58 21.82
C SER A 166 26.74 -1.68 20.60
N PHE A 167 27.44 -0.55 20.50
CA PHE A 167 27.30 0.34 19.35
C PHE A 167 27.79 -0.33 18.06
N LYS A 168 28.87 -1.10 18.13
CA LYS A 168 29.37 -1.89 16.99
C LYS A 168 28.38 -2.97 16.57
N VAL A 169 27.83 -3.74 17.51
CA VAL A 169 26.79 -4.76 17.20
C VAL A 169 25.56 -4.11 16.57
N TRP A 170 25.12 -2.95 17.08
CA TRP A 170 23.99 -2.23 16.52
C TRP A 170 24.25 -1.83 15.06
N ARG A 171 25.40 -1.21 14.79
CA ARG A 171 25.79 -0.76 13.45
C ARG A 171 25.90 -1.93 12.47
N ASP A 172 26.60 -2.99 12.87
CA ASP A 172 26.86 -4.13 11.98
C ASP A 172 25.57 -4.94 11.75
N SER A 173 24.67 -5.03 12.73
CA SER A 173 23.36 -5.66 12.53
C SER A 173 22.42 -4.82 11.66
N TRP A 174 22.56 -3.49 11.67
CA TRP A 174 21.86 -2.61 10.73
C TRP A 174 22.39 -2.75 9.29
N LEU A 175 23.72 -2.90 9.13
CA LEU A 175 24.38 -3.13 7.84
C LEU A 175 24.03 -4.50 7.23
N GLU A 176 23.89 -5.54 8.05
CA GLU A 176 23.47 -6.87 7.61
C GLU A 176 21.95 -6.99 7.38
N MET A 177 21.21 -5.87 7.46
CA MET A 177 19.76 -5.80 7.29
C MET A 177 18.96 -6.71 8.24
N ASP A 178 19.55 -7.15 9.36
CA ASP A 178 18.79 -7.82 10.41
C ASP A 178 17.79 -6.80 10.98
N ARG A 179 16.53 -7.20 11.20
CA ARG A 179 15.47 -6.33 11.72
C ARG A 179 15.72 -6.00 13.20
N VAL A 180 16.73 -5.19 13.46
CA VAL A 180 17.14 -4.79 14.80
C VAL A 180 16.23 -3.67 15.25
N ASP A 181 15.03 -4.06 15.67
CA ASP A 181 14.12 -3.13 16.30
C ASP A 181 14.77 -2.60 17.60
N ARG A 182 14.62 -1.31 17.88
CA ARG A 182 15.33 -0.67 19.00
C ARG A 182 14.93 -1.30 20.34
N ILE A 183 13.74 -1.90 20.40
CA ILE A 183 13.20 -2.65 21.53
C ILE A 183 13.88 -4.03 21.65
N LEU A 184 13.99 -4.76 20.53
CA LEU A 184 14.65 -6.08 20.48
C LEU A 184 16.13 -5.98 20.87
N PHE A 185 16.82 -4.96 20.36
CA PHE A 185 18.22 -4.68 20.67
C PHE A 185 18.47 -4.34 22.13
N LYS A 186 17.56 -3.56 22.75
CA LYS A 186 17.65 -3.24 24.18
C LYS A 186 17.40 -4.47 25.07
N LYS A 187 16.55 -5.41 24.62
CA LYS A 187 16.27 -6.66 25.34
C LYS A 187 17.47 -7.60 25.38
N SER A 188 18.31 -7.61 24.34
CA SER A 188 19.50 -8.46 24.26
C SER A 188 20.75 -7.91 24.95
N ILE A 189 20.75 -6.65 25.41
CA ILE A 189 21.89 -5.99 26.08
C ILE A 189 21.79 -6.02 27.61
N LYS A 190 20.60 -6.28 28.16
CA LYS A 190 20.38 -6.47 29.60
C LYS A 190 21.21 -7.65 30.09
#